data_AF-A0A418IGQ7-F1
#
_entry.id   AF-A0A418IGQ7-F1
#
_cell.length_a   1.000
_cell.length_b   1.000
_cell.length_c   1.000
_cell.angle_alpha   90.00
_cell.angle_beta   90.00
_cell.angle_gamma   90.00
#
_symmetry.space_group_name_H-M   'P 1'
#
loop_
_entity.id
_entity.type
_entity.pdbx_description
1 polymer ?
#
loop_
_entity_poly.entity_id
_entity_poly.type
_entity_poly.pdbx_seq_one_letter_code
_entity_poly.pdbx_strand_id
1 'polypeptide(L)'
;MSKRYEVITIREDFEIENSNEDILGLGKDADTFINKYIESNYKGSVLLSGKWGIGKTSYLRQIEEKTNKDKKFVWLDYWDKNNQTKFYTYLYSKLKPNMYAWHKFNPLLWVIILSAVQFLLVLVQFVISMFKDMQHLPDNNMIIMGLITWFILFVGSGTLTFAKDNYSEENKYKKKLVKYLKKHDVILVFDDFDRIDNEAKDDLFHHLSEVNLFKKSLIIVVGEHNKLIEGTDNVFTQKILNNVEHMPLKTKSISIWGYYVEKEIEELIDTSNKTRSDDFLFSDIREQFVADHRTFREAKQLLNSFEFEYVEIREKKINPSQALAINYIYQFYNQVYEIINNNLDVIYGDDMRLEGSYDHGKIRGNIENILMENNVELPKAIINFIYNVFHNNNGTGFYYPSISERLNYTQYQLGHFETSSVSIETLNNYLQANLNDSSAILAKLTEKDFERLYILIINRIRNKNSDEQEYLSLLNKLIYYKFHGKYGDKNLIFSISYIDSLIYKVKNELSLIHGFVANCQYREVVLRNNKIDISQKLQLLAVFIPNNSDKEKQEQINLVKKIIQDISC
;
A
#
# COMPACT_ATOMS: atom_id res chain seq x y z
N MET A 1 -19.22 28.59 16.39
CA MET A 1 -19.39 28.02 15.03
C MET A 1 -18.22 27.07 14.80
N SER A 2 -18.54 25.78 14.72
CA SER A 2 -17.61 24.65 14.63
C SER A 2 -16.92 24.62 13.26
N LYS A 3 -15.57 24.60 13.25
CA LYS A 3 -14.79 24.04 12.14
C LYS A 3 -14.38 22.64 12.55
N ARG A 4 -14.87 21.64 11.82
CA ARG A 4 -14.44 20.25 11.91
C ARG A 4 -12.98 20.19 11.46
N TYR A 5 -12.13 19.60 12.28
CA TYR A 5 -10.78 19.22 11.89
C TYR A 5 -10.83 17.75 11.48
N GLU A 6 -10.44 17.48 10.25
CA GLU A 6 -10.32 16.11 9.73
C GLU A 6 -9.02 15.47 10.19
N VAL A 7 -9.10 14.15 10.34
CA VAL A 7 -8.04 13.25 10.81
C VAL A 7 -7.04 13.02 9.67
N ILE A 8 -5.77 13.37 9.90
CA ILE A 8 -4.69 13.19 8.91
C ILE A 8 -4.29 11.71 8.84
N THR A 9 -4.19 11.23 7.60
CA THR A 9 -4.08 9.84 7.18
C THR A 9 -2.70 9.70 6.50
N ILE A 10 -1.70 9.09 7.17
CA ILE A 10 -0.37 8.72 6.65
C ILE A 10 -0.41 7.68 5.52
N ARG A 11 -0.07 8.12 4.31
CA ARG A 11 -0.58 7.49 3.09
C ARG A 11 0.33 6.34 2.68
N GLU A 12 -0.13 5.10 2.80
CA GLU A 12 0.59 3.99 2.14
C GLU A 12 0.48 4.12 0.62
N ASP A 13 1.21 3.28 -0.11
CA ASP A 13 1.08 3.10 -1.56
C ASP A 13 -0.28 2.43 -1.87
N PHE A 14 -1.38 3.06 -1.44
CA PHE A 14 -2.73 2.62 -1.69
C PHE A 14 -3.09 2.97 -3.13
N GLU A 15 -3.37 1.93 -3.93
CA GLU A 15 -4.35 2.06 -5.00
C GLU A 15 -5.61 2.65 -4.38
N ILE A 16 -6.16 3.73 -4.94
CA ILE A 16 -7.47 4.24 -4.51
C ILE A 16 -8.46 3.11 -4.81
N GLU A 17 -9.01 2.49 -3.78
CA GLU A 17 -9.90 1.33 -3.93
C GLU A 17 -11.36 1.75 -4.08
N ASN A 18 -11.73 2.94 -3.59
CA ASN A 18 -13.13 3.37 -3.52
C ASN A 18 -13.33 4.86 -3.87
N SER A 19 -14.57 5.24 -4.18
CA SER A 19 -14.96 6.62 -4.48
C SER A 19 -14.76 7.62 -3.34
N ASN A 20 -14.64 7.16 -2.09
CA ASN A 20 -14.44 8.03 -0.92
C ASN A 20 -12.98 8.52 -0.79
N GLU A 21 -12.05 7.84 -1.47
CA GLU A 21 -10.63 8.18 -1.55
C GLU A 21 -10.27 9.00 -2.81
N ASP A 22 -11.28 9.47 -3.56
CA ASP A 22 -11.12 10.25 -4.79
C ASP A 22 -10.70 11.71 -4.51
N ILE A 23 -9.45 11.87 -4.06
CA ILE A 23 -8.87 13.17 -3.68
C ILE A 23 -8.76 14.12 -4.87
N LEU A 24 -8.60 13.59 -6.09
CA LEU A 24 -8.54 14.38 -7.32
C LEU A 24 -9.93 14.73 -7.89
N GLY A 25 -11.01 14.17 -7.33
CA GLY A 25 -12.38 14.41 -7.80
C GLY A 25 -12.64 13.92 -9.23
N LEU A 26 -12.10 12.75 -9.60
CA LEU A 26 -12.28 12.07 -10.87
C LEU A 26 -13.72 11.57 -11.10
N GLY A 27 -14.59 11.58 -10.09
CA GLY A 27 -15.96 11.08 -10.19
C GLY A 27 -16.75 11.63 -11.40
N LYS A 28 -16.68 12.94 -11.69
CA LYS A 28 -17.38 13.52 -12.86
C LYS A 28 -16.82 13.04 -14.21
N ASP A 29 -15.50 12.82 -14.25
CA ASP A 29 -14.82 12.31 -15.43
C ASP A 29 -15.15 10.82 -15.63
N ALA A 30 -15.35 10.07 -14.55
CA ALA A 30 -15.86 8.69 -14.60
C ALA A 30 -17.28 8.64 -15.17
N ASP A 31 -18.17 9.56 -14.79
CA ASP A 31 -19.53 9.64 -15.35
C ASP A 31 -19.50 9.90 -16.85
N THR A 32 -18.58 10.75 -17.32
CA THR A 32 -18.39 11.02 -18.75
C THR A 32 -17.97 9.76 -19.51
N PHE A 33 -17.05 8.97 -18.95
CA PHE A 33 -16.63 7.69 -19.53
C PHE A 33 -17.78 6.67 -19.58
N ILE A 34 -18.53 6.55 -18.48
CA ILE A 34 -19.68 5.66 -18.34
C ILE A 34 -20.72 5.98 -19.42
N ASN A 35 -21.09 7.25 -19.56
CA ASN A 35 -22.08 7.69 -20.55
C ASN A 35 -21.59 7.41 -21.99
N LYS A 36 -20.31 7.71 -22.26
CA LYS A 36 -19.71 7.58 -23.59
C LYS A 36 -19.59 6.14 -24.06
N TYR A 37 -19.20 5.20 -23.18
CA TYR A 37 -18.86 3.83 -23.59
C TYR A 37 -19.76 2.74 -23.01
N ILE A 38 -20.27 2.91 -21.79
CA ILE A 38 -21.02 1.86 -21.09
C ILE A 38 -22.51 2.01 -21.35
N GLU A 39 -23.09 3.18 -21.09
CA GLU A 39 -24.52 3.45 -21.29
C GLU A 39 -24.90 3.51 -22.78
N SER A 40 -23.99 4.02 -23.62
CA SER A 40 -24.12 3.98 -25.07
C SER A 40 -24.10 2.56 -25.66
N ASN A 41 -23.80 1.54 -24.84
CA ASN A 41 -23.57 0.15 -25.24
C ASN A 41 -22.51 0.00 -26.34
N TYR A 42 -21.50 0.87 -26.35
CA TYR A 42 -20.40 0.78 -27.29
C TYR A 42 -19.70 -0.58 -27.21
N LYS A 43 -19.44 -1.18 -28.37
CA LYS A 43 -18.73 -2.45 -28.53
C LYS A 43 -17.47 -2.21 -29.34
N GLY A 44 -16.35 -2.75 -28.88
CA GLY A 44 -15.06 -2.50 -29.50
C GLY A 44 -13.97 -2.36 -28.45
N SER A 45 -12.86 -1.76 -28.86
CA SER A 45 -11.71 -1.50 -27.99
C SER A 45 -11.52 -0.01 -27.75
N VAL A 46 -11.09 0.33 -26.54
CA VAL A 46 -10.69 1.68 -26.11
C VAL A 46 -9.36 1.56 -25.38
N LEU A 47 -8.41 2.43 -25.70
CA LEU A 47 -7.17 2.57 -24.95
C LEU A 47 -7.36 3.64 -23.87
N LEU A 48 -7.26 3.27 -22.59
CA LEU A 48 -7.10 4.22 -21.50
C LEU A 48 -5.60 4.53 -21.33
N SER A 49 -5.19 5.70 -21.84
CA SER A 49 -3.79 6.10 -21.87
C SER A 49 -3.39 7.00 -20.70
N GLY A 50 -2.25 6.69 -20.10
CA GLY A 50 -1.56 7.59 -19.16
C GLY A 50 -0.27 6.99 -18.61
N LYS A 51 0.65 7.83 -18.12
CA LYS A 51 1.93 7.42 -17.52
C LYS A 51 1.72 6.44 -16.37
N TRP A 52 2.64 5.52 -16.15
CA TRP A 52 2.62 4.64 -14.99
C TRP A 52 2.64 5.44 -13.67
N GLY A 53 1.81 5.07 -12.70
CA GLY A 53 1.64 5.82 -11.43
C GLY A 53 0.61 6.96 -11.44
N ILE A 54 -0.08 7.21 -12.57
CA ILE A 54 -1.11 8.27 -12.68
C ILE A 54 -2.50 7.87 -12.15
N GLY A 55 -2.70 6.61 -11.74
CA GLY A 55 -3.97 6.12 -11.17
C GLY A 55 -4.99 5.56 -12.17
N LYS A 56 -4.55 4.97 -13.29
CA LYS A 56 -5.44 4.36 -14.31
C LYS A 56 -6.35 3.27 -13.74
N THR A 57 -5.77 2.33 -12.99
CA THR A 57 -6.47 1.20 -12.36
C THR A 57 -7.51 1.71 -11.36
N SER A 58 -7.15 2.67 -10.51
CA SER A 58 -8.07 3.34 -9.60
C SER A 58 -9.23 4.04 -10.29
N TYR A 59 -8.97 4.75 -11.38
CA TYR A 59 -10.01 5.41 -12.17
C TYR A 59 -11.00 4.40 -12.76
N LEU A 60 -10.51 3.25 -13.26
CA LEU A 60 -11.37 2.17 -13.75
C LEU A 60 -12.16 1.47 -12.65
N ARG A 61 -11.59 1.32 -11.44
CA ARG A 61 -12.35 0.82 -10.28
C ARG A 61 -13.50 1.75 -9.91
N GLN A 62 -13.30 3.07 -9.91
CA GLN A 62 -14.39 4.03 -9.70
C GLN A 62 -15.48 3.91 -10.79
N ILE A 63 -15.10 3.69 -12.04
CA ILE A 63 -16.04 3.42 -13.13
C ILE A 63 -16.82 2.13 -12.87
N GLU A 64 -16.15 1.06 -12.44
CA GLU A 64 -16.78 -0.22 -12.08
C GLU A 64 -17.78 -0.06 -10.94
N GLU A 65 -17.41 0.64 -9.86
CA GLU A 65 -18.27 0.91 -8.70
C GLU A 65 -19.54 1.69 -9.07
N LYS A 66 -19.42 2.68 -9.94
CA LYS A 66 -20.53 3.52 -10.40
C LYS A 66 -21.42 2.84 -11.45
N THR A 67 -20.92 1.80 -12.12
CA THR A 67 -21.67 1.10 -13.16
C THR A 67 -22.71 0.16 -12.54
N ASN A 68 -23.87 0.02 -13.19
CA ASN A 68 -24.92 -0.90 -12.75
C ASN A 68 -24.37 -2.34 -12.59
N LYS A 69 -24.77 -3.03 -11.52
CA LYS A 69 -24.35 -4.39 -11.13
C LYS A 69 -24.59 -5.45 -12.21
N ASP A 70 -25.43 -5.18 -13.20
CA ASP A 70 -25.73 -6.07 -14.31
C ASP A 70 -24.59 -6.16 -15.36
N LYS A 71 -23.71 -5.16 -15.44
CA LYS A 71 -22.53 -5.17 -16.31
C LYS A 71 -21.34 -5.73 -15.54
N LYS A 72 -20.78 -6.84 -16.01
CA LYS A 72 -19.66 -7.51 -15.35
C LYS A 72 -18.32 -7.01 -15.90
N PHE A 73 -17.51 -6.40 -15.03
CA PHE A 73 -16.10 -6.12 -15.29
C PHE A 73 -15.25 -7.37 -15.06
N VAL A 74 -14.25 -7.56 -15.91
CA VAL A 74 -13.35 -8.71 -15.87
C VAL A 74 -11.93 -8.22 -16.10
N TRP A 75 -11.16 -8.21 -15.02
CA TRP A 75 -9.75 -7.85 -15.01
C TRP A 75 -8.89 -9.05 -15.47
N LEU A 76 -8.04 -8.80 -16.46
CA LEU A 76 -7.22 -9.80 -17.13
C LEU A 76 -5.74 -9.41 -17.11
N ASP A 77 -4.96 -10.23 -16.43
CA ASP A 77 -3.52 -10.12 -16.27
C ASP A 77 -2.82 -10.86 -17.42
N TYR A 78 -2.96 -10.32 -18.64
CA TYR A 78 -2.44 -10.98 -19.85
C TYR A 78 -0.91 -10.89 -20.01
N TRP A 79 -0.25 -10.08 -19.17
CA TRP A 79 1.20 -10.01 -19.12
C TRP A 79 1.86 -11.29 -18.54
N ASP A 80 1.11 -12.14 -17.86
CA ASP A 80 1.58 -13.46 -17.41
C ASP A 80 1.50 -14.50 -18.55
N LYS A 81 2.66 -15.08 -18.91
CA LYS A 81 2.80 -16.11 -19.97
C LYS A 81 1.90 -17.33 -19.77
N ASN A 82 1.60 -17.70 -18.51
CA ASN A 82 0.68 -18.81 -18.24
C ASN A 82 -0.76 -18.50 -18.72
N ASN A 83 -1.17 -17.24 -18.63
CA ASN A 83 -2.49 -16.78 -19.07
C ASN A 83 -2.55 -16.64 -20.60
N GLN A 84 -1.42 -16.33 -21.24
CA GLN A 84 -1.31 -16.22 -22.70
C GLN A 84 -1.53 -17.58 -23.38
N THR A 85 -0.82 -18.61 -22.93
CA THR A 85 -0.85 -19.96 -23.53
C THR A 85 -2.21 -20.66 -23.39
N LYS A 86 -3.00 -20.33 -22.36
CA LYS A 86 -4.32 -20.91 -22.09
C LYS A 86 -5.40 -19.84 -21.96
N PHE A 87 -5.48 -18.98 -22.97
CA PHE A 87 -6.32 -17.79 -22.93
C PHE A 87 -7.81 -18.08 -22.71
N TYR A 88 -8.44 -19.02 -23.43
CA TYR A 88 -9.89 -19.25 -23.24
C TYR A 88 -10.19 -19.92 -21.91
N THR A 89 -9.31 -20.79 -21.42
CA THR A 89 -9.42 -21.36 -20.08
C THR A 89 -9.32 -20.26 -19.02
N TYR A 90 -8.32 -19.38 -19.14
CA TYR A 90 -8.12 -18.24 -18.25
C TYR A 90 -9.32 -17.29 -18.24
N LEU A 91 -9.75 -16.83 -19.41
CA LEU A 91 -10.90 -15.93 -19.56
C LEU A 91 -12.18 -16.54 -18.98
N TYR A 92 -12.44 -17.82 -19.24
CA TYR A 92 -13.61 -18.51 -18.68
C TYR A 92 -13.54 -18.63 -17.16
N SER A 93 -12.34 -18.86 -16.60
CA SER A 93 -12.14 -18.95 -15.15
C SER A 93 -12.48 -17.63 -14.44
N LYS A 94 -12.12 -16.48 -15.03
CA LYS A 94 -12.45 -15.14 -14.49
C LYS A 94 -13.94 -14.81 -14.68
N LEU A 95 -14.54 -15.26 -15.79
CA LEU A 95 -15.96 -15.06 -16.05
C LEU A 95 -16.89 -15.88 -15.17
N LYS A 96 -16.56 -17.16 -14.91
CA LYS A 96 -17.38 -18.09 -14.13
C LYS A 96 -16.51 -18.94 -13.19
N PRO A 97 -15.97 -18.36 -12.10
CA PRO A 97 -15.05 -19.05 -11.21
C PRO A 97 -15.66 -20.32 -10.61
N ASN A 98 -16.91 -20.24 -10.12
CA ASN A 98 -17.58 -21.39 -9.50
C ASN A 98 -17.83 -22.53 -10.50
N MET A 99 -18.28 -22.23 -11.73
CA MET A 99 -18.50 -23.27 -12.73
C MET A 99 -17.17 -23.85 -13.25
N TYR A 100 -16.14 -23.02 -13.38
CA TYR A 100 -14.80 -23.48 -13.74
C TYR A 100 -14.23 -24.43 -12.69
N ALA A 101 -14.31 -24.06 -11.40
CA ALA A 101 -13.92 -24.92 -10.29
C ALA A 101 -14.69 -26.25 -10.34
N TRP A 102 -16.01 -26.20 -10.52
CA TRP A 102 -16.83 -27.40 -10.65
C TRP A 102 -16.35 -28.30 -11.79
N HIS A 103 -16.07 -27.75 -12.98
CA HIS A 103 -15.56 -28.53 -14.10
C HIS A 103 -14.16 -29.13 -13.86
N LYS A 104 -13.32 -28.48 -13.06
CA LYS A 104 -11.96 -28.95 -12.74
C LYS A 104 -11.98 -30.05 -11.68
N PHE A 105 -12.87 -29.96 -10.69
CA PHE A 105 -12.98 -30.94 -9.60
C PHE A 105 -13.88 -32.15 -9.92
N ASN A 106 -14.84 -32.01 -10.85
CA ASN A 106 -15.79 -33.07 -11.20
C ASN A 106 -15.14 -34.42 -11.59
N PRO A 107 -14.09 -34.47 -12.42
CA PRO A 107 -13.49 -35.75 -12.81
C PRO A 107 -12.93 -36.52 -11.61
N LEU A 108 -12.36 -35.81 -10.63
CA LEU A 108 -11.76 -36.40 -9.44
C LEU A 108 -12.85 -36.89 -8.48
N LEU A 109 -13.95 -36.14 -8.33
CA LEU A 109 -15.15 -36.58 -7.60
C LEU A 109 -15.78 -37.83 -8.22
N TRP A 110 -15.90 -37.91 -9.55
CA TRP A 110 -16.40 -39.13 -10.21
C TRP A 110 -15.50 -40.34 -9.95
N VAL A 111 -14.17 -40.16 -10.00
CA VAL A 111 -13.24 -41.25 -9.64
C VAL A 111 -13.44 -41.70 -8.20
N ILE A 112 -13.53 -40.76 -7.24
CA ILE A 112 -13.78 -41.10 -5.82
C ILE A 112 -15.12 -41.83 -5.65
N ILE A 113 -16.20 -41.35 -6.28
CA ILE A 113 -17.53 -41.95 -6.20
C ILE A 113 -17.50 -43.36 -6.78
N LEU A 114 -16.88 -43.56 -7.95
CA LEU A 114 -16.77 -44.86 -8.59
C LEU A 114 -15.92 -45.83 -7.75
N SER A 115 -14.81 -45.36 -7.18
CA SER A 115 -13.98 -46.15 -6.26
C SER A 115 -14.73 -46.52 -4.97
N ALA A 116 -15.54 -45.62 -4.41
CA ALA A 116 -16.35 -45.88 -3.23
C ALA A 116 -17.48 -46.89 -3.52
N VAL A 117 -18.15 -46.78 -4.67
CA VAL A 117 -19.15 -47.76 -5.13
C VAL A 117 -18.50 -49.12 -5.34
N GLN A 118 -17.30 -49.16 -5.94
CA GLN A 118 -16.55 -50.40 -6.11
C GLN A 118 -16.17 -51.02 -4.76
N PHE A 119 -15.68 -50.21 -3.81
CA PHE A 119 -15.37 -50.68 -2.46
C PHE A 119 -16.60 -51.23 -1.76
N LEU A 120 -17.74 -50.55 -1.86
CA LEU A 120 -19.02 -51.01 -1.29
C LEU A 120 -19.47 -52.33 -1.91
N LEU A 121 -19.36 -52.49 -3.24
CA LEU A 121 -19.69 -53.74 -3.93
C LEU A 121 -18.79 -54.90 -3.49
N VAL A 122 -17.49 -54.67 -3.35
CA VAL A 122 -16.54 -55.67 -2.84
C VAL A 122 -16.85 -56.03 -1.39
N LEU A 123 -17.20 -55.05 -0.56
CA LEU A 123 -17.53 -55.27 0.85
C LEU A 123 -18.84 -56.06 1.00
N VAL A 124 -19.86 -55.75 0.19
CA VAL A 124 -21.10 -56.55 0.10
C VAL A 124 -20.80 -57.98 -0.36
N GLN A 125 -19.93 -58.16 -1.36
CA GLN A 125 -19.51 -59.49 -1.81
C GLN A 125 -18.74 -60.26 -0.71
N PHE A 126 -17.86 -59.60 0.02
CA PHE A 126 -17.12 -60.18 1.14
C PHE A 126 -18.06 -60.61 2.27
N VAL A 127 -19.03 -59.76 2.64
CA VAL A 127 -20.05 -60.08 3.64
C VAL A 127 -20.89 -61.28 3.19
N ILE A 128 -21.39 -61.30 1.95
CA ILE A 128 -22.12 -62.44 1.39
C ILE A 128 -21.26 -63.71 1.40
N SER A 129 -19.96 -63.61 1.12
CA SER A 129 -19.03 -64.73 1.15
C SER A 129 -18.77 -65.26 2.57
N MET A 130 -18.72 -64.39 3.58
CA MET A 130 -18.57 -64.79 4.99
C MET A 130 -19.82 -65.50 5.52
N PHE A 131 -21.00 -65.19 4.99
CA PHE A 131 -22.25 -65.89 5.33
C PHE A 131 -22.52 -67.12 4.44
N LYS A 132 -21.65 -67.42 3.45
CA LYS A 132 -21.81 -68.53 2.50
C LYS A 132 -21.37 -69.90 3.02
N ASP A 133 -20.82 -69.99 4.23
CA ASP A 133 -20.68 -71.28 4.94
C ASP A 133 -22.05 -71.91 5.29
N MET A 134 -23.18 -71.31 4.88
CA MET A 134 -24.53 -71.88 5.02
C MET A 134 -25.26 -72.23 3.71
N GLN A 135 -24.73 -72.01 2.50
CA GLN A 135 -25.30 -72.59 1.26
C GLN A 135 -24.37 -72.39 0.04
N HIS A 136 -24.31 -73.43 -0.80
CA HIS A 136 -23.45 -73.68 -1.97
C HIS A 136 -22.84 -72.49 -2.74
N LEU A 137 -21.61 -72.71 -3.20
CA LEU A 137 -20.74 -71.94 -4.13
C LEU A 137 -21.36 -70.70 -4.82
N PRO A 138 -20.63 -69.56 -4.93
CA PRO A 138 -20.98 -68.54 -5.91
C PRO A 138 -20.92 -69.15 -7.32
N ASP A 139 -22.07 -69.23 -8.00
CA ASP A 139 -22.11 -69.57 -9.43
C ASP A 139 -21.12 -68.71 -10.21
N ASN A 140 -20.45 -69.29 -11.21
CA ASN A 140 -19.50 -68.63 -12.12
C ASN A 140 -19.98 -67.26 -12.64
N ASN A 141 -21.30 -67.05 -12.71
CA ASN A 141 -21.93 -65.79 -13.09
C ASN A 141 -21.57 -64.60 -12.17
N MET A 142 -21.30 -64.82 -10.88
CA MET A 142 -20.88 -63.74 -9.96
C MET A 142 -19.46 -63.24 -10.23
N ILE A 143 -18.52 -64.15 -10.52
CA ILE A 143 -17.13 -63.80 -10.86
C ILE A 143 -17.10 -63.07 -12.21
N ILE A 144 -17.91 -63.53 -13.17
CA ILE A 144 -18.08 -62.91 -14.48
C ILE A 144 -18.64 -61.49 -14.34
N MET A 145 -19.64 -61.25 -13.48
CA MET A 145 -20.17 -59.91 -13.24
C MET A 145 -19.15 -58.97 -12.57
N GLY A 146 -18.32 -59.48 -11.66
CA GLY A 146 -17.22 -58.71 -11.06
C GLY A 146 -16.17 -58.30 -12.09
N LEU A 147 -15.79 -59.21 -12.99
CA LEU A 147 -14.85 -58.95 -14.09
C LEU A 147 -15.42 -57.99 -15.13
N ILE A 148 -16.70 -58.11 -15.48
CA ILE A 148 -17.39 -57.18 -16.38
C ILE A 148 -17.43 -55.78 -15.76
N THR A 149 -17.74 -55.67 -14.47
CA THR A 149 -17.76 -54.37 -13.77
C THR A 149 -16.37 -53.75 -13.72
N TRP A 150 -15.33 -54.54 -13.44
CA TRP A 150 -13.93 -54.08 -13.49
C TRP A 150 -13.51 -53.65 -14.89
N PHE A 151 -13.88 -54.41 -15.92
CA PHE A 151 -13.58 -54.09 -17.32
C PHE A 151 -14.30 -52.80 -17.77
N ILE A 152 -15.57 -52.61 -17.41
CA ILE A 152 -16.30 -51.37 -17.71
C ILE A 152 -15.68 -50.17 -17.00
N LEU A 153 -15.21 -50.33 -15.75
CA LEU A 153 -14.53 -49.25 -15.01
C LEU A 153 -13.12 -48.95 -15.56
N PHE A 154 -12.37 -49.98 -15.94
CA PHE A 154 -11.03 -49.84 -16.52
C PHE A 154 -11.08 -49.23 -17.92
N VAL A 155 -11.98 -49.72 -18.78
CA VAL A 155 -12.20 -49.16 -20.12
C VAL A 155 -12.87 -47.79 -20.03
N GLY A 156 -13.82 -47.58 -19.11
CA GLY A 156 -14.47 -46.30 -18.88
C GLY A 156 -13.50 -45.22 -18.38
N SER A 157 -12.66 -45.55 -17.40
CA SER A 157 -11.62 -44.63 -16.92
C SER A 157 -10.52 -44.41 -17.96
N GLY A 158 -10.08 -45.47 -18.66
CA GLY A 158 -9.10 -45.39 -19.75
C GLY A 158 -9.58 -44.54 -20.92
N THR A 159 -10.84 -44.69 -21.35
CA THR A 159 -11.45 -43.87 -22.41
C THR A 159 -11.72 -42.44 -21.96
N LEU A 160 -12.08 -42.19 -20.70
CA LEU A 160 -12.19 -40.83 -20.13
C LEU A 160 -10.84 -40.12 -20.08
N THR A 161 -9.77 -40.85 -19.74
CA THR A 161 -8.40 -40.30 -19.69
C THR A 161 -7.87 -40.06 -21.10
N PHE A 162 -8.08 -41.00 -22.02
CA PHE A 162 -7.75 -40.86 -23.44
C PHE A 162 -8.54 -39.74 -24.14
N ALA A 163 -9.81 -39.54 -23.78
CA ALA A 163 -10.61 -38.41 -24.25
C ALA A 163 -10.13 -37.10 -23.62
N LYS A 164 -9.67 -37.10 -22.37
CA LYS A 164 -9.06 -35.91 -21.74
C LYS A 164 -7.74 -35.52 -22.40
N ASP A 165 -6.95 -36.50 -22.82
CA ASP A 165 -5.65 -36.27 -23.47
C ASP A 165 -5.79 -35.85 -24.94
N ASN A 166 -6.86 -36.29 -25.63
CA ASN A 166 -7.10 -35.95 -27.05
C ASN A 166 -8.07 -34.77 -27.28
N TYR A 167 -8.77 -34.30 -26.25
CA TYR A 167 -9.69 -33.16 -26.37
C TYR A 167 -9.05 -31.89 -25.79
N SER A 168 -8.57 -31.00 -26.66
CA SER A 168 -7.98 -29.72 -26.25
C SER A 168 -8.94 -28.96 -25.31
N GLU A 169 -8.52 -28.77 -24.05
CA GLU A 169 -9.30 -28.06 -23.02
C GLU A 169 -9.66 -26.64 -23.49
N GLU A 170 -8.76 -25.99 -24.22
CA GLU A 170 -8.96 -24.67 -24.82
C GLU A 170 -10.17 -24.62 -25.76
N ASN A 171 -10.30 -25.60 -26.67
CA ASN A 171 -11.44 -25.65 -27.59
C ASN A 171 -12.79 -25.85 -26.86
N LYS A 172 -12.79 -26.58 -25.74
CA LYS A 172 -13.97 -26.74 -24.88
C LYS A 172 -14.37 -25.41 -24.24
N TYR A 173 -13.41 -24.68 -23.66
CA TYR A 173 -13.69 -23.38 -23.03
C TYR A 173 -14.03 -22.29 -24.05
N LYS A 174 -13.40 -22.29 -25.23
CA LYS A 174 -13.78 -21.43 -26.38
C LYS A 174 -15.26 -21.56 -26.72
N LYS A 175 -15.77 -22.79 -26.90
CA LYS A 175 -17.21 -23.03 -27.19
C LYS A 175 -18.13 -22.51 -26.07
N LYS A 176 -17.73 -22.70 -24.81
CA LYS A 176 -18.50 -22.22 -23.65
C LYS A 176 -18.53 -20.69 -23.56
N LEU A 177 -17.39 -20.04 -23.79
CA LEU A 177 -17.29 -18.58 -23.87
C LEU A 177 -18.20 -18.01 -24.95
N VAL A 178 -18.17 -18.55 -26.16
CA VAL A 178 -19.03 -18.09 -27.26
C VAL A 178 -20.51 -18.17 -26.88
N LYS A 179 -20.94 -19.23 -26.17
CA LYS A 179 -22.32 -19.38 -25.70
C LYS A 179 -22.66 -18.40 -24.59
N TYR A 180 -21.73 -18.14 -23.67
CA TYR A 180 -21.90 -17.20 -22.56
C TYR A 180 -22.02 -15.75 -23.05
N LEU A 181 -21.09 -15.32 -23.90
CA LEU A 181 -21.03 -13.97 -24.46
C LEU A 181 -22.20 -13.63 -25.40
N LYS A 182 -23.02 -14.62 -25.82
CA LYS A 182 -24.26 -14.35 -26.56
C LYS A 182 -25.37 -13.77 -25.68
N LYS A 183 -25.32 -14.01 -24.37
CA LYS A 183 -26.43 -13.69 -23.45
C LYS A 183 -26.08 -12.61 -22.46
N HIS A 184 -24.79 -12.28 -22.30
CA HIS A 184 -24.31 -11.45 -21.20
C HIS A 184 -23.40 -10.37 -21.75
N ASP A 185 -23.61 -9.14 -21.26
CA ASP A 185 -22.72 -8.02 -21.53
C ASP A 185 -21.55 -8.05 -20.56
N VAL A 186 -20.35 -8.07 -21.14
CA VAL A 186 -19.09 -8.15 -20.40
C VAL A 186 -18.22 -6.97 -20.81
N ILE A 187 -17.55 -6.38 -19.83
CA ILE A 187 -16.49 -5.39 -20.00
C ILE A 187 -15.18 -6.08 -19.64
N LEU A 188 -14.25 -6.16 -20.59
CA LEU A 188 -12.93 -6.75 -20.39
C LEU A 188 -11.92 -5.64 -20.15
N VAL A 189 -11.09 -5.78 -19.11
CA VAL A 189 -10.01 -4.84 -18.80
C VAL A 189 -8.69 -5.58 -18.89
N PHE A 190 -7.81 -5.12 -19.78
CA PHE A 190 -6.44 -5.60 -19.94
C PHE A 190 -5.48 -4.56 -19.34
N ASP A 191 -4.94 -4.86 -18.17
CA ASP A 191 -3.99 -3.97 -17.49
C ASP A 191 -2.54 -4.22 -17.96
N ASP A 192 -1.68 -3.20 -17.80
CA ASP A 192 -0.26 -3.23 -18.16
C ASP A 192 0.03 -3.73 -19.60
N PHE A 193 -0.80 -3.33 -20.57
CA PHE A 193 -0.67 -3.75 -21.98
C PHE A 193 0.60 -3.22 -22.66
N ASP A 194 1.21 -2.16 -22.13
CA ASP A 194 2.49 -1.64 -22.62
C ASP A 194 3.69 -2.52 -22.21
N ARG A 195 3.49 -3.54 -21.36
CA ARG A 195 4.56 -4.48 -20.94
C ARG A 195 4.65 -5.76 -21.76
N ILE A 196 3.67 -6.05 -22.61
CA ILE A 196 3.67 -7.26 -23.43
C ILE A 196 4.37 -7.02 -24.77
N ASP A 197 5.02 -8.06 -25.30
CA ASP A 197 5.67 -8.02 -26.60
C ASP A 197 4.66 -8.04 -27.76
N ASN A 198 5.14 -7.76 -28.97
CA ASN A 198 4.26 -7.63 -30.14
C ASN A 198 3.63 -8.97 -30.56
N GLU A 199 4.33 -10.08 -30.36
CA GLU A 199 3.80 -11.42 -30.66
C GLU A 199 2.59 -11.75 -29.76
N ALA A 200 2.71 -11.53 -28.44
CA ALA A 200 1.60 -11.72 -27.53
C ALA A 200 0.41 -10.77 -27.82
N LYS A 201 0.68 -9.54 -28.29
CA LYS A 201 -0.38 -8.61 -28.73
C LYS A 201 -1.15 -9.14 -29.93
N ASP A 202 -0.47 -9.73 -30.92
CA ASP A 202 -1.11 -10.34 -32.09
C ASP A 202 -1.92 -11.59 -31.70
N ASP A 203 -1.36 -12.43 -30.85
CA ASP A 203 -2.06 -13.60 -30.30
C ASP A 203 -3.33 -13.20 -29.56
N LEU A 204 -3.27 -12.16 -28.73
CA LEU A 204 -4.44 -11.65 -28.03
C LEU A 204 -5.51 -11.18 -29.02
N PHE A 205 -5.13 -10.45 -30.06
CA PHE A 205 -6.07 -10.01 -31.09
C PHE A 205 -6.72 -11.16 -31.83
N HIS A 206 -5.93 -12.18 -32.18
CA HIS A 206 -6.46 -13.39 -32.79
C HIS A 206 -7.48 -14.06 -31.87
N HIS A 207 -7.12 -14.31 -30.60
CA HIS A 207 -8.03 -14.92 -29.64
C HIS A 207 -9.33 -14.13 -29.44
N LEU A 208 -9.24 -12.80 -29.30
CA LEU A 208 -10.41 -11.93 -29.14
C LEU A 208 -11.30 -11.95 -30.39
N SER A 209 -10.69 -12.01 -31.58
CA SER A 209 -11.41 -12.07 -32.86
C SER A 209 -12.12 -13.39 -33.06
N GLU A 210 -11.50 -14.52 -32.71
CA GLU A 210 -12.07 -15.86 -32.87
C GLU A 210 -13.38 -16.06 -32.09
N VAL A 211 -13.51 -15.44 -30.91
CA VAL A 211 -14.75 -15.49 -30.11
C VAL A 211 -15.67 -14.29 -30.36
N ASN A 212 -15.31 -13.43 -31.32
CA ASN A 212 -16.04 -12.23 -31.75
C ASN A 212 -16.32 -11.26 -30.59
N LEU A 213 -15.34 -11.06 -29.70
CA LEU A 213 -15.46 -10.18 -28.53
C LEU A 213 -15.58 -8.71 -28.93
N PHE A 214 -14.89 -8.26 -29.97
CA PHE A 214 -14.96 -6.89 -30.47
C PHE A 214 -16.37 -6.42 -30.85
N LYS A 215 -17.26 -7.32 -31.26
CA LYS A 215 -18.67 -6.98 -31.61
C LYS A 215 -19.64 -7.15 -30.44
N LYS A 216 -19.22 -7.77 -29.35
CA LYS A 216 -20.10 -8.19 -28.24
C LYS A 216 -19.76 -7.53 -26.92
N SER A 217 -18.54 -7.03 -26.77
CA SER A 217 -18.00 -6.56 -25.51
C SER A 217 -17.27 -5.25 -25.68
N LEU A 218 -17.24 -4.48 -24.60
CA LEU A 218 -16.32 -3.36 -24.45
C LEU A 218 -15.00 -3.94 -23.94
N ILE A 219 -13.91 -3.61 -24.61
CA ILE A 219 -12.55 -4.01 -24.26
C ILE A 219 -11.80 -2.73 -23.92
N ILE A 220 -11.44 -2.58 -22.65
CA ILE A 220 -10.63 -1.48 -22.15
C ILE A 220 -9.21 -2.00 -22.03
N VAL A 221 -8.29 -1.35 -22.75
CA VAL A 221 -6.87 -1.63 -22.70
C VAL A 221 -6.20 -0.50 -21.95
N VAL A 222 -5.36 -0.82 -20.96
CA VAL A 222 -4.67 0.16 -20.12
C VAL A 222 -3.19 0.16 -20.45
N GLY A 223 -2.62 1.34 -20.71
CA GLY A 223 -1.21 1.45 -21.06
C GLY A 223 -0.75 2.89 -21.32
N GLU A 224 0.47 3.04 -21.82
CA GLU A 224 1.03 4.33 -22.22
C GLU A 224 1.01 4.48 -23.74
N HIS A 225 0.27 5.46 -24.26
CA HIS A 225 0.13 5.70 -25.69
C HIS A 225 1.48 5.85 -26.41
N ASN A 226 2.43 6.62 -25.86
CA ASN A 226 3.72 6.86 -26.51
C ASN A 226 4.53 5.58 -26.69
N LYS A 227 4.56 4.69 -25.69
CA LYS A 227 5.23 3.37 -25.80
C LYS A 227 4.56 2.45 -26.80
N LEU A 228 3.25 2.58 -26.99
CA LEU A 228 2.48 1.75 -27.92
C LEU A 228 2.61 2.24 -29.37
N ILE A 229 2.85 3.53 -29.61
CA ILE A 229 3.09 4.08 -30.96
C ILE A 229 4.45 3.63 -31.51
N GLU A 230 5.45 3.42 -30.66
CA GLU A 230 6.77 2.94 -31.10
C GLU A 230 6.72 1.49 -31.65
N GLY A 231 5.61 0.76 -31.47
CA GLY A 231 5.37 -0.60 -31.95
C GLY A 231 4.29 -0.73 -33.03
N THR A 232 4.20 0.20 -33.99
CA THR A 232 3.11 0.34 -34.99
C THR A 232 2.84 -0.82 -35.94
N ASP A 233 3.63 -1.88 -35.93
CA ASP A 233 3.49 -3.02 -36.85
C ASP A 233 2.32 -3.97 -36.49
N ASN A 234 1.69 -3.78 -35.33
CA ASN A 234 0.68 -4.68 -34.78
C ASN A 234 -0.77 -4.19 -35.05
N VAL A 235 -1.60 -5.04 -35.66
CA VAL A 235 -3.00 -4.73 -36.05
C VAL A 235 -3.88 -4.40 -34.84
N PHE A 236 -3.66 -5.07 -33.71
CA PHE A 236 -4.42 -4.79 -32.49
C PHE A 236 -4.11 -3.40 -31.96
N THR A 237 -2.83 -3.05 -31.96
CA THR A 237 -2.31 -1.78 -31.48
C THR A 237 -2.91 -0.64 -32.31
N GLN A 238 -2.94 -0.76 -33.64
CA GLN A 238 -3.62 0.21 -34.51
C GLN A 238 -5.12 0.36 -34.17
N LYS A 239 -5.81 -0.74 -33.90
CA LYS A 239 -7.25 -0.74 -33.57
C LYS A 239 -7.55 -0.05 -32.24
N ILE A 240 -6.69 -0.20 -31.23
CA ILE A 240 -6.87 0.49 -29.94
C ILE A 240 -6.44 1.96 -30.03
N LEU A 241 -5.44 2.28 -30.86
CA LEU A 241 -4.99 3.65 -31.11
C LEU A 241 -6.02 4.49 -31.88
N ASN A 242 -7.00 3.87 -32.55
CA ASN A 242 -8.12 4.60 -33.16
C ASN A 242 -9.12 5.16 -32.13
N ASN A 243 -9.13 4.64 -30.90
CA ASN A 243 -10.04 5.07 -29.84
C ASN A 243 -9.28 5.25 -28.53
N VAL A 244 -8.50 6.32 -28.45
CA VAL A 244 -7.74 6.68 -27.25
C VAL A 244 -8.56 7.58 -26.35
N GLU A 245 -8.67 7.17 -25.10
CA GLU A 245 -9.14 7.99 -24.00
C GLU A 245 -7.94 8.31 -23.11
N HIS A 246 -7.63 9.58 -22.94
CA HIS A 246 -6.55 10.00 -22.04
C HIS A 246 -7.07 10.13 -20.61
N MET A 247 -6.20 9.84 -19.63
CA MET A 247 -6.51 10.13 -18.23
C MET A 247 -6.95 11.59 -18.05
N PRO A 248 -7.93 11.88 -17.18
CA PRO A 248 -8.47 13.22 -16.99
C PRO A 248 -7.41 14.26 -16.65
N LEU A 249 -7.63 15.51 -17.05
CA LEU A 249 -6.66 16.61 -16.85
C LEU A 249 -6.25 16.79 -15.37
N LYS A 250 -7.14 16.45 -14.44
CA LYS A 250 -6.88 16.47 -12.99
C LYS A 250 -5.72 15.58 -12.55
N THR A 251 -5.37 14.59 -13.37
CA THR A 251 -4.23 13.69 -13.13
C THR A 251 -2.91 14.22 -13.69
N LYS A 252 -2.90 15.39 -14.33
CA LYS A 252 -1.66 16.05 -14.75
C LYS A 252 -0.90 16.60 -13.54
N SER A 253 0.43 16.65 -13.65
CA SER A 253 1.33 17.07 -12.57
C SER A 253 0.98 18.42 -11.95
N ILE A 254 0.56 19.40 -12.77
CA ILE A 254 0.12 20.72 -12.27
C ILE A 254 -1.14 20.65 -11.40
N SER A 255 -2.08 19.78 -11.78
CA SER A 255 -3.33 19.57 -11.03
C SER A 255 -3.08 18.71 -9.79
N ILE A 256 -2.24 17.68 -9.89
CA ILE A 256 -1.77 16.92 -8.73
C ILE A 256 -1.10 17.85 -7.74
N TRP A 257 -0.24 18.76 -8.20
CA TRP A 257 0.42 19.69 -7.30
C TRP A 257 -0.59 20.59 -6.60
N GLY A 258 -1.44 21.30 -7.36
CA GLY A 258 -2.35 22.29 -6.79
C GLY A 258 -3.51 21.72 -5.97
N TYR A 259 -4.10 20.60 -6.38
CA TYR A 259 -5.24 20.01 -5.67
C TYR A 259 -4.85 19.08 -4.54
N TYR A 260 -3.61 18.60 -4.56
CA TYR A 260 -3.17 17.57 -3.64
C TYR A 260 -1.89 17.96 -2.92
N VAL A 261 -0.75 18.13 -3.60
CA VAL A 261 0.53 18.39 -2.93
C VAL A 261 0.53 19.68 -2.09
N GLU A 262 0.08 20.80 -2.65
CA GLU A 262 0.00 22.09 -1.92
C GLU A 262 -0.88 21.98 -0.68
N LYS A 263 -2.05 21.36 -0.83
CA LYS A 263 -3.01 21.19 0.26
C LYS A 263 -2.42 20.37 1.41
N GLU A 264 -1.77 19.25 1.10
CA GLU A 264 -1.16 18.39 2.15
C GLU A 264 0.03 19.08 2.83
N ILE A 265 0.85 19.80 2.07
CA ILE A 265 1.97 20.59 2.62
C ILE A 265 1.46 21.68 3.57
N GLU A 266 0.41 22.39 3.20
CA GLU A 266 -0.22 23.43 4.04
C GLU A 266 -0.79 22.85 5.34
N GLU A 267 -1.27 21.61 5.33
CA GLU A 267 -1.74 20.91 6.52
C GLU A 267 -0.60 20.44 7.44
N LEU A 268 0.55 20.07 6.86
CA LEU A 268 1.71 19.55 7.60
C LEU A 268 2.58 20.64 8.24
N ILE A 269 2.70 21.81 7.60
CA ILE A 269 3.62 22.86 8.01
C ILE A 269 2.97 23.85 8.96
N ASP A 270 3.71 24.22 10.01
CA ASP A 270 3.34 25.37 10.84
C ASP A 270 3.60 26.67 10.06
N THR A 271 2.52 27.26 9.55
CA THR A 271 2.55 28.52 8.77
C THR A 271 3.20 29.70 9.52
N SER A 272 3.35 29.63 10.85
CA SER A 272 4.08 30.66 11.61
C SER A 272 5.59 30.68 11.34
N ASN A 273 6.14 29.59 10.80
CA ASN A 273 7.54 29.49 10.39
C ASN A 273 7.78 29.81 8.90
N LYS A 274 6.71 30.13 8.14
CA LYS A 274 6.83 30.37 6.69
C LYS A 274 7.46 31.73 6.40
N THR A 275 8.54 31.75 5.62
CA THR A 275 9.18 32.99 5.15
C THR A 275 8.86 33.29 3.69
N ARG A 276 9.10 34.52 3.22
CA ARG A 276 8.95 34.89 1.81
C ARG A 276 9.87 34.10 0.88
N SER A 277 11.04 33.67 1.37
CA SER A 277 11.94 32.74 0.65
C SER A 277 11.27 31.40 0.39
N ASP A 278 10.38 30.96 1.27
CA ASP A 278 9.72 29.66 1.18
C ASP A 278 8.75 29.67 0.01
N ASP A 279 8.04 30.78 -0.20
CA ASP A 279 7.11 30.91 -1.33
C ASP A 279 7.83 30.75 -2.68
N PHE A 280 9.04 31.30 -2.80
CA PHE A 280 9.87 31.12 -4.01
C PHE A 280 10.34 29.67 -4.15
N LEU A 281 10.83 29.05 -3.07
CA LEU A 281 11.34 27.68 -3.15
C LEU A 281 10.23 26.65 -3.38
N PHE A 282 9.04 26.84 -2.79
CA PHE A 282 7.86 26.04 -3.12
C PHE A 282 7.47 26.18 -4.59
N SER A 283 7.59 27.39 -5.16
CA SER A 283 7.37 27.61 -6.60
C SER A 283 8.39 26.87 -7.46
N ASP A 284 9.67 26.92 -7.10
CA ASP A 284 10.74 26.21 -7.82
C ASP A 284 10.51 24.68 -7.79
N ILE A 285 10.13 24.12 -6.62
CA ILE A 285 9.81 22.68 -6.50
C ILE A 285 8.57 22.34 -7.35
N ARG A 286 7.53 23.17 -7.33
CA ARG A 286 6.33 23.01 -8.15
C ARG A 286 6.66 22.97 -9.64
N GLU A 287 7.44 23.94 -10.10
CA GLU A 287 7.85 24.04 -11.50
C GLU A 287 8.63 22.79 -11.92
N GLN A 288 9.54 22.32 -11.07
CA GLN A 288 10.30 21.09 -11.32
C GLN A 288 9.41 19.84 -11.33
N PHE A 289 8.47 19.72 -10.38
CA PHE A 289 7.49 18.61 -10.31
C PHE A 289 6.65 18.53 -11.61
N VAL A 290 6.27 19.68 -12.15
CA VAL A 290 5.50 19.79 -13.39
C VAL A 290 6.36 19.48 -14.61
N ALA A 291 7.59 20.00 -14.67
CA ALA A 291 8.55 19.77 -15.74
C ALA A 291 8.93 18.30 -15.87
N ASP A 292 9.08 17.60 -14.75
CA ASP A 292 9.40 16.16 -14.70
C ASP A 292 8.20 15.26 -15.02
N HIS A 293 7.02 15.85 -15.20
CA HIS A 293 5.77 15.11 -15.38
C HIS A 293 5.53 14.09 -14.26
N ARG A 294 5.73 14.51 -13.01
CA ARG A 294 5.53 13.66 -11.83
C ARG A 294 4.07 13.25 -11.70
N THR A 295 3.87 12.04 -11.24
CA THR A 295 2.58 11.36 -11.16
C THR A 295 1.98 11.42 -9.75
N PHE A 296 0.72 11.02 -9.61
CA PHE A 296 0.03 11.06 -8.32
C PHE A 296 0.69 10.12 -7.29
N ARG A 297 1.17 8.96 -7.73
CA ARG A 297 1.95 8.06 -6.87
C ARG A 297 3.26 8.70 -6.41
N GLU A 298 4.00 9.35 -7.31
CA GLU A 298 5.24 10.05 -6.95
C GLU A 298 4.95 11.21 -5.97
N ALA A 299 3.84 11.93 -6.14
CA ALA A 299 3.39 12.93 -5.16
C ALA A 299 3.13 12.33 -3.78
N LYS A 300 2.43 11.18 -3.70
CA LYS A 300 2.23 10.47 -2.41
C LYS A 300 3.58 10.14 -1.76
N GLN A 301 4.52 9.59 -2.53
CA GLN A 301 5.85 9.22 -2.03
C GLN A 301 6.61 10.43 -1.47
N LEU A 302 6.65 11.53 -2.22
CA LEU A 302 7.27 12.78 -1.77
C LEU A 302 6.67 13.26 -0.46
N LEU A 303 5.33 13.31 -0.38
CA LEU A 303 4.63 13.78 0.81
C LEU A 303 4.85 12.88 2.02
N ASN A 304 4.86 11.56 1.84
CA ASN A 304 5.12 10.63 2.92
C ASN A 304 6.52 10.77 3.48
N SER A 305 7.51 10.88 2.60
CA SER A 305 8.90 11.09 3.00
C SER A 305 9.07 12.45 3.68
N PHE A 306 8.46 13.50 3.12
CA PHE A 306 8.49 14.83 3.71
C PHE A 306 7.81 14.88 5.08
N GLU A 307 6.63 14.26 5.24
CA GLU A 307 5.93 14.18 6.52
C GLU A 307 6.80 13.50 7.57
N PHE A 308 7.39 12.36 7.23
CA PHE A 308 8.28 11.61 8.11
C PHE A 308 9.42 12.49 8.61
N GLU A 309 10.13 13.17 7.70
CA GLU A 309 11.28 14.00 8.07
C GLU A 309 10.87 15.27 8.80
N TYR A 310 9.84 15.97 8.33
CA TYR A 310 9.44 17.27 8.87
C TYR A 310 9.04 17.15 10.34
N VAL A 311 8.39 16.05 10.73
CA VAL A 311 8.01 15.78 12.13
C VAL A 311 9.21 15.73 13.07
N GLU A 312 10.33 15.16 12.62
CA GLU A 312 11.55 15.02 13.43
C GLU A 312 12.34 16.32 13.52
N ILE A 313 12.27 17.16 12.48
CA ILE A 313 13.11 18.34 12.35
C ILE A 313 12.38 19.66 12.60
N ARG A 314 11.05 19.70 12.68
CA ARG A 314 10.26 20.93 12.86
C ARG A 314 10.52 21.70 14.16
N GLU A 315 11.06 21.04 15.18
CA GLU A 315 11.49 21.71 16.43
C GLU A 315 12.85 22.40 16.28
N LYS A 316 13.61 22.04 15.23
CA LYS A 316 14.82 22.74 14.83
C LYS A 316 14.41 23.93 13.96
N LYS A 317 15.25 24.98 13.88
CA LYS A 317 15.04 26.14 13.00
C LYS A 317 15.25 25.79 11.51
N ILE A 318 14.69 24.67 11.06
CA ILE A 318 14.80 24.20 9.68
C ILE A 318 13.58 24.68 8.91
N ASN A 319 13.86 25.27 7.76
CA ASN A 319 12.84 25.81 6.89
C ASN A 319 12.08 24.67 6.18
N PRO A 320 10.74 24.65 6.22
CA PRO A 320 9.94 23.59 5.61
C PRO A 320 10.14 23.47 4.09
N SER A 321 10.33 24.59 3.39
CA SER A 321 10.55 24.58 1.94
C SER A 321 11.90 23.97 1.56
N GLN A 322 12.93 24.21 2.38
CA GLN A 322 14.25 23.60 2.21
C GLN A 322 14.18 22.10 2.51
N ALA A 323 13.49 21.71 3.57
CA ALA A 323 13.27 20.29 3.87
C ALA A 323 12.55 19.57 2.72
N LEU A 324 11.48 20.15 2.17
CA LEU A 324 10.77 19.58 1.02
C LEU A 324 11.67 19.50 -0.23
N ALA A 325 12.45 20.54 -0.49
CA ALA A 325 13.36 20.56 -1.62
C ALA A 325 14.44 19.46 -1.54
N ILE A 326 15.08 19.31 -0.38
CA ILE A 326 16.10 18.27 -0.18
C ILE A 326 15.44 16.89 -0.32
N ASN A 327 14.23 16.71 0.24
CA ASN A 327 13.46 15.47 0.09
C ASN A 327 13.13 15.17 -1.39
N TYR A 328 12.74 16.20 -2.16
CA TYR A 328 12.48 16.08 -3.60
C TYR A 328 13.73 15.63 -4.38
N ILE A 329 14.88 16.27 -4.12
CA ILE A 329 16.16 15.90 -4.77
C ILE A 329 16.54 14.48 -4.37
N TYR A 330 16.42 14.13 -3.09
CA TYR A 330 16.70 12.78 -2.63
C TYR A 330 15.81 11.75 -3.32
N GLN A 331 14.49 11.97 -3.35
CA GLN A 331 13.54 10.97 -3.84
C GLN A 331 13.65 10.76 -5.35
N PHE A 332 13.89 11.82 -6.11
CA PHE A 332 13.79 11.79 -7.57
C PHE A 332 15.12 11.93 -8.30
N TYR A 333 16.17 12.39 -7.61
CA TYR A 333 17.53 12.56 -8.11
C TYR A 333 18.54 11.99 -7.11
N ASN A 334 18.26 10.82 -6.53
CA ASN A 334 19.07 10.21 -5.48
C ASN A 334 20.57 10.14 -5.80
N GLN A 335 20.94 9.71 -7.02
CA GLN A 335 22.33 9.67 -7.45
C GLN A 335 23.00 11.06 -7.39
N VAL A 336 22.27 12.11 -7.78
CA VAL A 336 22.74 13.50 -7.76
C VAL A 336 22.89 13.98 -6.31
N TYR A 337 21.91 13.65 -5.47
CA TYR A 337 21.95 13.92 -4.04
C TYR A 337 23.20 13.30 -3.40
N GLU A 338 23.46 12.01 -3.65
CA GLU A 338 24.62 11.30 -3.09
C GLU A 338 25.95 11.90 -3.56
N ILE A 339 26.05 12.25 -4.84
CA ILE A 339 27.23 12.92 -5.39
C ILE A 339 27.47 14.26 -4.68
N ILE A 340 26.45 15.10 -4.55
CA ILE A 340 26.58 16.40 -3.87
C ILE A 340 26.97 16.18 -2.40
N ASN A 341 26.32 15.24 -1.74
CA ASN A 341 26.55 14.94 -0.33
C ASN A 341 27.97 14.46 -0.04
N ASN A 342 28.56 13.69 -0.94
CA ASN A 342 29.91 13.15 -0.78
C ASN A 342 31.02 14.13 -1.19
N ASN A 343 30.67 15.27 -1.79
CA ASN A 343 31.63 16.25 -2.31
C ASN A 343 31.34 17.67 -1.76
N LEU A 344 30.77 17.77 -0.56
CA LEU A 344 30.46 19.06 0.06
C LEU A 344 31.72 19.91 0.29
N ASP A 345 32.84 19.28 0.60
CA ASP A 345 34.16 19.91 0.73
C ASP A 345 34.64 20.53 -0.59
N VAL A 346 34.39 19.86 -1.72
CA VAL A 346 34.73 20.39 -3.06
C VAL A 346 33.80 21.54 -3.46
N ILE A 347 32.51 21.44 -3.10
CA ILE A 347 31.50 22.44 -3.47
C ILE A 347 31.69 23.72 -2.63
N TYR A 348 31.90 23.59 -1.32
CA TYR A 348 31.90 24.71 -0.37
C TYR A 348 33.28 25.07 0.21
N GLY A 349 34.31 24.25 -0.02
CA GLY A 349 35.64 24.45 0.57
C GLY A 349 35.66 24.20 2.08
N ASP A 350 36.57 24.89 2.78
CA ASP A 350 36.77 24.77 4.24
C ASP A 350 35.58 25.28 5.09
N ASP A 351 34.64 25.99 4.47
CA ASP A 351 33.48 26.57 5.14
C ASP A 351 32.19 25.79 4.85
N MET A 352 32.17 24.54 5.28
CA MET A 352 30.99 23.67 5.17
C MET A 352 29.78 24.16 5.99
N ARG A 353 29.96 25.16 6.86
CA ARG A 353 28.86 25.78 7.65
C ARG A 353 28.23 26.98 6.95
N LEU A 354 28.80 27.43 5.83
CA LEU A 354 28.35 28.61 5.09
C LEU A 354 28.32 29.88 5.97
N GLU A 355 29.22 29.98 6.95
CA GLU A 355 29.27 31.07 7.94
C GLU A 355 30.35 32.15 7.61
N GLY A 356 31.18 31.91 6.58
CA GLY A 356 32.29 32.75 6.12
C GLY A 356 32.19 33.18 4.65
N SER A 357 33.28 33.72 4.09
CA SER A 357 33.33 34.31 2.74
C SER A 357 33.72 33.27 1.66
N TYR A 358 32.78 32.44 1.23
CA TYR A 358 32.96 31.58 0.06
C TYR A 358 32.53 32.31 -1.23
N ASP A 359 33.08 31.89 -2.37
CA ASP A 359 32.82 32.52 -3.68
C ASP A 359 31.51 32.00 -4.28
N HIS A 360 30.42 32.76 -4.09
CA HIS A 360 29.08 32.45 -4.58
C HIS A 360 29.03 32.19 -6.11
N GLY A 361 29.95 32.77 -6.89
CA GLY A 361 30.01 32.60 -8.34
C GLY A 361 30.55 31.24 -8.78
N LYS A 362 31.26 30.52 -7.91
CA LYS A 362 31.92 29.24 -8.23
C LYS A 362 31.11 28.01 -7.88
N ILE A 363 30.16 28.10 -6.93
CA ILE A 363 29.38 26.93 -6.45
C ILE A 363 28.67 26.21 -7.60
N ARG A 364 28.01 26.98 -8.48
CA ARG A 364 27.35 26.39 -9.65
C ARG A 364 28.34 25.63 -10.53
N GLY A 365 29.50 26.23 -10.83
CA GLY A 365 30.55 25.60 -11.62
C GLY A 365 31.09 24.35 -10.93
N ASN A 366 31.23 24.35 -9.60
CA ASN A 366 31.67 23.18 -8.84
C ASN A 366 30.65 22.04 -8.91
N ILE A 367 29.35 22.32 -8.74
CA ILE A 367 28.28 21.33 -8.89
C ILE A 367 28.28 20.76 -10.32
N GLU A 368 28.36 21.62 -11.33
CA GLU A 368 28.42 21.20 -12.74
C GLU A 368 29.64 20.30 -13.01
N ASN A 369 30.83 20.69 -12.53
CA ASN A 369 32.06 19.92 -12.70
C ASN A 369 31.98 18.54 -12.02
N ILE A 370 31.53 18.48 -10.77
CA ILE A 370 31.43 17.21 -10.03
C ILE A 370 30.44 16.26 -10.71
N LEU A 371 29.31 16.77 -11.20
CA LEU A 371 28.35 15.94 -11.93
C LEU A 371 28.93 15.45 -13.26
N MET A 372 29.68 16.28 -13.98
CA MET A 372 30.40 15.87 -15.19
C MET A 372 31.46 14.81 -14.90
N GLU A 373 32.26 14.97 -13.84
CA GLU A 373 33.28 13.99 -13.42
C GLU A 373 32.67 12.63 -13.06
N ASN A 374 31.43 12.63 -12.57
CA ASN A 374 30.67 11.41 -12.24
C ASN A 374 29.78 10.90 -13.39
N ASN A 375 29.93 11.43 -14.61
CA ASN A 375 29.15 11.06 -15.81
C ASN A 375 27.63 11.23 -15.64
N VAL A 376 27.20 12.26 -14.89
CA VAL A 376 25.78 12.58 -14.69
C VAL A 376 25.41 13.80 -15.53
N GLU A 377 24.64 13.58 -16.60
CA GLU A 377 24.08 14.65 -17.42
C GLU A 377 22.68 15.05 -16.93
N LEU A 378 22.53 16.31 -16.51
CA LEU A 378 21.25 16.89 -16.11
C LEU A 378 20.90 18.11 -16.96
N PRO A 379 19.61 18.31 -17.27
CA PRO A 379 19.11 19.58 -17.77
C PRO A 379 19.54 20.76 -16.88
N LYS A 380 19.93 21.89 -17.50
CA LYS A 380 20.33 23.12 -16.79
C LYS A 380 19.29 23.60 -15.77
N ALA A 381 18.00 23.36 -16.03
CA ALA A 381 16.92 23.69 -15.10
C ALA A 381 17.06 22.95 -13.75
N ILE A 382 17.40 21.66 -13.78
CA ILE A 382 17.59 20.84 -12.58
C ILE A 382 18.85 21.27 -11.84
N ILE A 383 19.93 21.57 -12.56
CA ILE A 383 21.16 22.11 -11.96
C ILE A 383 20.89 23.45 -11.27
N ASN A 384 20.09 24.33 -11.90
CA ASN A 384 19.68 25.60 -11.29
C ASN A 384 18.80 25.37 -10.06
N PHE A 385 17.85 24.43 -10.12
CA PHE A 385 17.02 24.07 -8.98
C PHE A 385 17.87 23.59 -7.80
N ILE A 386 18.78 22.64 -8.03
CA ILE A 386 19.73 22.16 -7.03
C ILE A 386 20.55 23.32 -6.48
N TYR A 387 21.17 24.12 -7.34
CA TYR A 387 21.91 25.29 -6.90
C TYR A 387 21.06 26.20 -6.00
N ASN A 388 19.83 26.52 -6.39
CA ASN A 388 18.92 27.34 -5.59
C ASN A 388 18.62 26.71 -4.21
N VAL A 389 18.33 25.41 -4.15
CA VAL A 389 18.03 24.70 -2.89
C VAL A 389 19.20 24.80 -1.91
N PHE A 390 20.41 24.66 -2.41
CA PHE A 390 21.64 24.65 -1.63
C PHE A 390 22.24 26.05 -1.40
N HIS A 391 21.75 27.08 -2.10
CA HIS A 391 22.34 28.42 -2.12
C HIS A 391 21.40 29.55 -1.66
N ASN A 392 20.07 29.41 -1.73
CA ASN A 392 19.13 30.44 -1.27
C ASN A 392 19.09 30.51 0.27
N ASN A 393 20.10 31.18 0.82
CA ASN A 393 20.28 31.41 2.24
C ASN A 393 19.88 32.86 2.56
N ASN A 394 18.58 33.16 2.53
CA ASN A 394 18.05 34.47 2.93
C ASN A 394 18.06 34.64 4.47
N GLY A 395 19.25 34.62 5.07
CA GLY A 395 19.49 35.09 6.44
C GLY A 395 19.10 34.16 7.58
N THR A 396 18.67 32.93 7.31
CA THR A 396 18.47 31.90 8.34
C THR A 396 19.43 30.77 8.07
N GLY A 397 20.46 30.59 8.91
CA GLY A 397 21.52 29.61 8.71
C GLY A 397 21.01 28.28 8.17
N PHE A 398 21.28 28.02 6.88
CA PHE A 398 21.03 26.76 6.20
C PHE A 398 21.84 25.66 6.89
N TYR A 399 21.22 24.97 7.85
CA TYR A 399 21.82 23.81 8.47
C TYR A 399 21.64 22.64 7.50
N TYR A 400 22.71 22.22 6.84
CA TYR A 400 22.72 21.06 5.93
C TYR A 400 23.32 19.83 6.62
N PRO A 401 22.56 19.07 7.43
CA PRO A 401 22.89 17.70 7.72
C PRO A 401 22.39 16.85 6.56
N SER A 402 23.25 15.97 6.06
CA SER A 402 22.87 14.98 5.07
C SER A 402 21.64 14.20 5.57
N ILE A 403 20.66 13.99 4.69
CA ILE A 403 19.52 13.11 4.93
C ILE A 403 19.99 11.72 5.38
N SER A 404 21.15 11.24 4.89
CA SER A 404 21.74 9.95 5.30
C SER A 404 22.32 9.93 6.72
N GLU A 405 22.68 11.07 7.31
CA GLU A 405 23.10 11.19 8.71
C GLU A 405 21.94 11.40 9.69
N ARG A 406 20.72 11.58 9.18
CA ARG A 406 19.52 11.64 10.03
C ARG A 406 19.13 10.21 10.37
N LEU A 407 19.20 9.88 11.66
CA LEU A 407 18.73 8.59 12.20
C LEU A 407 17.34 8.32 11.60
N ASN A 408 17.21 7.22 10.86
CA ASN A 408 15.96 6.65 10.34
C ASN A 408 15.46 7.07 8.95
N TYR A 409 16.32 7.55 8.04
CA TYR A 409 15.90 7.68 6.64
C TYR A 409 15.74 6.30 5.97
N THR A 410 14.52 5.77 5.97
CA THR A 410 14.20 4.54 5.24
C THR A 410 14.04 4.91 3.76
N GLN A 411 14.93 4.41 2.90
CA GLN A 411 14.79 4.55 1.45
C GLN A 411 13.43 3.99 1.00
N TYR A 412 12.47 4.87 0.68
CA TYR A 412 11.25 4.47 -0.03
C TYR A 412 11.60 4.29 -1.52
N GLN A 413 12.36 3.23 -1.82
CA GLN A 413 12.66 2.82 -3.18
C GLN A 413 11.40 2.30 -3.86
N LEU A 414 11.11 2.81 -5.06
CA LEU A 414 10.12 2.24 -5.97
C LEU A 414 10.44 0.76 -6.22
N GLY A 415 9.61 -0.14 -5.69
CA GLY A 415 9.67 -1.58 -5.99
C GLY A 415 10.36 -2.46 -4.95
N HIS A 416 10.79 -1.94 -3.79
CA HIS A 416 11.17 -2.82 -2.67
C HIS A 416 9.92 -3.26 -1.89
N PHE A 417 9.58 -4.54 -2.06
CA PHE A 417 8.53 -5.27 -1.33
C PHE A 417 8.87 -5.52 0.15
N GLU A 418 9.47 -4.56 0.85
CA GLU A 418 9.46 -4.56 2.31
C GLU A 418 8.42 -3.55 2.78
N THR A 419 7.16 -3.91 2.54
CA THR A 419 6.01 -3.23 3.12
C THR A 419 6.09 -3.38 4.63
N SER A 420 6.47 -2.31 5.35
CA SER A 420 6.11 -2.22 6.77
C SER A 420 4.61 -2.50 6.88
N SER A 421 4.23 -3.38 7.80
CA SER A 421 2.83 -3.74 8.02
C SER A 421 2.04 -2.67 8.80
N VAL A 422 2.72 -1.56 9.13
CA VAL A 422 2.19 -0.49 9.96
C VAL A 422 1.66 0.65 9.10
N SER A 423 0.34 0.60 8.91
CA SER A 423 -0.46 1.63 8.27
C SER A 423 -1.14 2.54 9.29
N ILE A 424 -1.84 3.58 8.83
CA ILE A 424 -2.79 4.30 9.69
C ILE A 424 -3.92 3.38 10.13
N GLU A 425 -4.32 2.42 9.30
CA GLU A 425 -5.31 1.43 9.68
C GLU A 425 -4.79 0.64 10.90
N THR A 426 -3.51 0.27 10.92
CA THR A 426 -2.85 -0.32 12.09
C THR A 426 -2.87 0.61 13.31
N LEU A 427 -2.62 1.92 13.13
CA LEU A 427 -2.75 2.92 14.20
C LEU A 427 -4.19 3.04 14.70
N ASN A 428 -5.17 3.16 13.82
CA ASN A 428 -6.58 3.29 14.15
C ASN A 428 -7.10 2.04 14.85
N ASN A 429 -6.73 0.86 14.35
CA ASN A 429 -7.01 -0.42 14.97
C ASN A 429 -6.39 -0.48 16.37
N TYR A 430 -5.14 -0.03 16.54
CA TYR A 430 -4.50 0.07 17.84
C TYR A 430 -5.23 1.04 18.78
N LEU A 431 -5.63 2.22 18.30
CA LEU A 431 -6.32 3.25 19.09
C LEU A 431 -7.75 2.86 19.47
N GLN A 432 -8.44 2.06 18.65
CA GLN A 432 -9.80 1.57 18.92
C GLN A 432 -9.84 0.24 19.69
N ALA A 433 -8.77 -0.55 19.61
CA ALA A 433 -8.68 -1.85 20.28
C ALA A 433 -8.76 -1.74 21.81
N ASN A 434 -9.21 -2.80 22.47
CA ASN A 434 -9.06 -2.94 23.92
C ASN A 434 -7.58 -3.16 24.29
N LEU A 435 -7.24 -3.18 25.59
CA LEU A 435 -5.85 -3.29 26.06
C LEU A 435 -5.13 -4.55 25.54
N ASN A 436 -5.81 -5.70 25.54
CA ASN A 436 -5.22 -6.98 25.14
C ASN A 436 -4.95 -7.00 23.62
N ASP A 437 -5.92 -6.54 22.83
CA ASP A 437 -5.82 -6.50 21.37
C ASP A 437 -4.78 -5.46 20.93
N SER A 438 -4.72 -4.31 21.60
CA SER A 438 -3.68 -3.29 21.39
C SER A 438 -2.28 -3.86 21.66
N SER A 439 -2.14 -4.64 22.74
CA SER A 439 -0.88 -5.33 23.08
C SER A 439 -0.53 -6.40 22.03
N ALA A 440 -1.52 -7.14 21.54
CA ALA A 440 -1.33 -8.15 20.49
C ALA A 440 -0.93 -7.54 19.14
N ILE A 441 -1.42 -6.34 18.81
CA ILE A 441 -0.98 -5.58 17.63
C ILE A 441 0.50 -5.25 17.76
N LEU A 442 0.90 -4.63 18.89
CA LEU A 442 2.30 -4.26 19.13
C LEU A 442 3.24 -5.48 19.18
N ALA A 443 2.77 -6.62 19.66
CA ALA A 443 3.56 -7.85 19.73
C ALA A 443 3.85 -8.52 18.37
N LYS A 444 3.21 -8.06 17.29
CA LYS A 444 3.43 -8.57 15.91
C LYS A 444 4.39 -7.69 15.10
N LEU A 445 4.79 -6.53 15.64
CA LEU A 445 5.59 -5.55 14.91
C LEU A 445 7.08 -5.91 14.95
N THR A 446 7.76 -5.70 13.83
CA THR A 446 9.22 -5.66 13.78
C THR A 446 9.76 -4.37 14.42
N GLU A 447 11.08 -4.26 14.61
CA GLU A 447 11.70 -3.03 15.13
C GLU A 447 11.40 -1.80 14.26
N LYS A 448 11.55 -1.93 12.93
CA LYS A 448 11.21 -0.88 11.96
C LYS A 448 9.72 -0.52 11.98
N ASP A 449 8.85 -1.52 12.12
CA ASP A 449 7.40 -1.30 12.27
C ASP A 449 7.06 -0.54 13.57
N PHE A 450 7.77 -0.86 14.66
CA PHE A 450 7.58 -0.21 15.94
C PHE A 450 7.94 1.27 15.87
N GLU A 451 9.05 1.59 15.21
CA GLU A 451 9.52 2.95 14.99
C GLU A 451 8.56 3.76 14.12
N ARG A 452 8.03 3.15 13.05
CA ARG A 452 6.98 3.77 12.24
C ARG A 452 5.70 4.00 13.03
N LEU A 453 5.25 3.04 13.83
CA LEU A 453 4.07 3.21 14.69
C LEU A 453 4.30 4.30 15.74
N TYR A 454 5.51 4.38 16.30
CA TYR A 454 5.91 5.41 17.24
C TYR A 454 5.72 6.81 16.63
N ILE A 455 6.20 7.03 15.41
CA ILE A 455 6.08 8.32 14.70
C ILE A 455 4.60 8.65 14.44
N LEU A 456 3.83 7.67 13.97
CA LEU A 456 2.37 7.74 13.79
C LEU A 456 1.65 8.21 15.05
N ILE A 457 2.00 7.63 16.21
CA ILE A 457 1.44 8.00 17.52
C ILE A 457 1.85 9.42 17.91
N ILE A 458 3.12 9.80 17.73
CA ILE A 458 3.60 11.17 18.03
C ILE A 458 2.89 12.22 17.18
N ASN A 459 2.64 11.92 15.90
CA ASN A 459 1.86 12.78 15.01
C ASN A 459 0.41 12.92 15.47
N ARG A 460 -0.22 11.80 15.86
CA ARG A 460 -1.58 11.79 16.39
C ARG A 460 -1.71 12.63 17.66
N ILE A 461 -0.74 12.50 18.56
CA ILE A 461 -0.67 13.28 19.80
C ILE A 461 -0.63 14.77 19.47
N ARG A 462 0.30 15.22 18.63
CA ARG A 462 0.54 16.65 18.42
C ARG A 462 -0.52 17.40 17.61
N ASN A 463 -1.54 16.70 17.09
CA ASN A 463 -2.68 17.33 16.44
C ASN A 463 -3.62 17.94 17.50
N LYS A 464 -3.87 19.26 17.43
CA LYS A 464 -4.58 20.09 18.44
C LYS A 464 -6.06 19.73 18.71
N ASN A 465 -6.54 18.58 18.24
CA ASN A 465 -7.95 18.14 18.30
C ASN A 465 -8.17 16.80 19.02
N SER A 466 -7.12 16.21 19.58
CA SER A 466 -7.23 14.95 20.31
C SER A 466 -7.86 15.19 21.69
N ASP A 467 -8.91 14.44 22.02
CA ASP A 467 -9.62 14.54 23.30
C ASP A 467 -8.71 14.08 24.46
N GLU A 468 -8.85 14.69 25.64
CA GLU A 468 -8.15 14.28 26.87
C GLU A 468 -8.33 12.78 27.12
N GLN A 469 -9.51 12.24 26.84
CA GLN A 469 -9.81 10.81 26.96
C GLN A 469 -9.01 9.93 25.99
N GLU A 470 -8.75 10.41 24.76
CA GLU A 470 -7.91 9.67 23.80
C GLU A 470 -6.48 9.57 24.31
N TYR A 471 -5.95 10.65 24.89
CA TYR A 471 -4.62 10.67 25.51
C TYR A 471 -4.51 9.78 26.73
N LEU A 472 -5.51 9.80 27.63
CA LEU A 472 -5.53 8.93 28.82
C LEU A 472 -5.66 7.46 28.41
N SER A 473 -6.46 7.15 27.39
CA SER A 473 -6.60 5.81 26.81
C SER A 473 -5.28 5.34 26.19
N LEU A 474 -4.62 6.19 25.40
CA LEU A 474 -3.30 5.92 24.82
C LEU A 474 -2.24 5.67 25.91
N LEU A 475 -2.19 6.53 26.93
CA LEU A 475 -1.28 6.39 28.06
C LEU A 475 -1.50 5.05 28.79
N ASN A 476 -2.76 4.66 29.00
CA ASN A 476 -3.13 3.38 29.61
C ASN A 476 -2.67 2.18 28.76
N LYS A 477 -2.84 2.25 27.43
CA LYS A 477 -2.40 1.20 26.50
C LYS A 477 -0.89 1.03 26.48
N LEU A 478 -0.14 2.14 26.47
CA LEU A 478 1.32 2.14 26.50
C LEU A 478 1.85 1.54 27.82
N ILE A 479 1.26 1.93 28.95
CA ILE A 479 1.59 1.37 30.27
C ILE A 479 1.26 -0.13 30.34
N TYR A 480 0.11 -0.54 29.81
CA TYR A 480 -0.27 -1.94 29.77
C TYR A 480 0.73 -2.77 28.95
N TYR A 481 1.10 -2.31 27.75
CA TYR A 481 2.10 -2.99 26.94
C TYR A 481 3.48 -3.01 27.61
N LYS A 482 3.88 -1.93 28.29
CA LYS A 482 5.11 -1.87 29.10
C LYS A 482 5.18 -2.97 30.17
N PHE A 483 4.10 -3.55 30.65
CA PHE A 483 4.18 -4.58 31.69
C PHE A 483 3.71 -5.96 31.24
N HIS A 484 2.85 -6.01 30.23
CA HIS A 484 2.18 -7.23 29.78
C HIS A 484 2.47 -7.59 28.31
N GLY A 485 3.29 -6.78 27.62
CA GLY A 485 3.81 -7.13 26.31
C GLY A 485 4.66 -8.41 26.37
N LYS A 486 4.88 -9.07 25.23
CA LYS A 486 5.70 -10.29 25.16
C LYS A 486 7.16 -10.00 25.55
N TYR A 487 7.48 -10.19 26.83
CA TYR A 487 8.83 -10.21 27.39
C TYR A 487 9.55 -11.55 27.14
N GLY A 488 9.51 -12.03 25.90
CA GLY A 488 9.89 -13.41 25.55
C GLY A 488 11.08 -13.55 24.62
N ASP A 489 11.35 -12.59 23.74
CA ASP A 489 12.47 -12.70 22.79
C ASP A 489 13.53 -11.63 23.07
N LYS A 490 14.78 -12.07 23.15
CA LYS A 490 15.98 -11.24 23.36
C LYS A 490 16.18 -10.16 22.28
N ASN A 491 15.32 -10.11 21.26
CA ASN A 491 15.36 -9.16 20.15
C ASN A 491 14.57 -7.85 20.41
N LEU A 492 13.91 -7.68 21.56
CA LEU A 492 12.99 -6.55 21.79
C LEU A 492 13.35 -5.63 22.98
N ILE A 493 14.58 -5.70 23.50
CA ILE A 493 15.06 -4.75 24.54
C ILE A 493 14.90 -3.29 24.07
N PHE A 494 14.96 -3.05 22.76
CA PHE A 494 14.77 -1.73 22.13
C PHE A 494 13.33 -1.20 22.19
N SER A 495 12.28 -2.03 22.17
CA SER A 495 10.89 -1.53 22.18
C SER A 495 10.51 -0.85 23.52
N ILE A 496 11.18 -1.24 24.61
CA ILE A 496 10.97 -0.66 25.94
C ILE A 496 11.40 0.80 25.98
N SER A 497 12.52 1.16 25.33
CA SER A 497 13.00 2.55 25.30
C SER A 497 12.06 3.46 24.49
N TYR A 498 11.51 2.94 23.38
CA TYR A 498 10.50 3.64 22.59
C TYR A 498 9.18 3.82 23.35
N ILE A 499 8.70 2.78 24.05
CA ILE A 499 7.50 2.89 24.90
C ILE A 499 7.70 3.88 26.04
N ASP A 500 8.86 3.87 26.69
CA ASP A 500 9.16 4.82 27.78
C ASP A 500 9.23 6.26 27.27
N SER A 501 9.80 6.46 26.07
CA SER A 501 9.79 7.74 25.36
C SER A 501 8.37 8.20 25.02
N LEU A 502 7.50 7.30 24.53
CA LEU A 502 6.09 7.63 24.26
C LEU A 502 5.33 7.97 25.54
N ILE A 503 5.46 7.18 26.59
CA ILE A 503 4.83 7.44 27.89
C ILE A 503 5.23 8.84 28.36
N TYR A 504 6.52 9.18 28.30
CA TYR A 504 7.01 10.50 28.69
C TYR A 504 6.43 11.64 27.83
N LYS A 505 6.41 11.47 26.50
CA LYS A 505 5.87 12.47 25.58
C LYS A 505 4.35 12.66 25.76
N VAL A 506 3.57 11.59 25.81
CA VAL A 506 2.11 11.62 26.07
C VAL A 506 1.81 12.31 27.39
N LYS A 507 2.56 11.97 28.46
CA LYS A 507 2.44 12.59 29.79
C LYS A 507 2.63 14.11 29.74
N ASN A 508 3.67 14.56 29.04
CA ASN A 508 4.01 15.97 28.95
C ASN A 508 3.00 16.73 28.09
N GLU A 509 2.56 16.19 26.96
CA GLU A 509 1.56 16.81 26.09
C GLU A 509 0.20 16.93 26.81
N LEU A 510 -0.23 15.91 27.57
CA LEU A 510 -1.39 15.99 28.47
C LEU A 510 -1.28 17.15 29.47
N SER A 511 -0.08 17.37 30.01
CA SER A 511 0.17 18.46 30.96
C SER A 511 0.16 19.83 30.28
N LEU A 512 0.76 19.93 29.08
CA LEU A 512 0.94 21.19 28.35
C LEU A 512 -0.34 21.66 27.65
N ILE A 513 -1.05 20.75 26.98
CA ILE A 513 -2.21 21.07 26.15
C ILE A 513 -3.50 21.11 26.99
N HIS A 514 -3.68 20.14 27.89
CA HIS A 514 -4.93 19.99 28.66
C HIS A 514 -4.82 20.47 30.11
N GLY A 515 -3.64 20.94 30.54
CA GLY A 515 -3.41 21.35 31.94
C GLY A 515 -3.56 20.20 32.94
N PHE A 516 -3.57 18.94 32.46
CA PHE A 516 -3.83 17.78 33.30
C PHE A 516 -2.54 17.38 34.00
N VAL A 517 -2.37 17.82 35.24
CA VAL A 517 -1.11 17.70 35.99
C VAL A 517 -0.69 16.24 36.17
N ALA A 518 0.61 15.95 36.09
CA ALA A 518 1.16 14.59 36.14
C ALA A 518 0.73 13.73 37.37
N ASN A 519 0.40 14.35 38.51
CA ASN A 519 -0.18 13.66 39.67
C ASN A 519 -1.61 13.15 39.39
N CYS A 520 -2.45 13.98 38.76
CA CYS A 520 -3.79 13.57 38.34
C CYS A 520 -3.72 12.44 37.31
N GLN A 521 -2.77 12.52 36.36
CA GLN A 521 -2.48 11.45 35.42
C GLN A 521 -2.12 10.14 36.11
N TYR A 522 -1.21 10.17 37.10
CA TYR A 522 -0.84 8.99 37.87
C TYR A 522 -2.04 8.39 38.62
N ARG A 523 -2.87 9.22 39.25
CA ARG A 523 -4.04 8.75 40.01
C ARG A 523 -5.10 8.11 39.10
N GLU A 524 -5.35 8.69 37.93
CA GLU A 524 -6.39 8.21 37.03
C GLU A 524 -5.94 7.00 36.19
N VAL A 525 -4.70 7.00 35.70
CA VAL A 525 -4.23 5.98 34.75
C VAL A 525 -3.43 4.86 35.42
N VAL A 526 -2.65 5.17 36.46
CA VAL A 526 -1.75 4.19 37.11
C VAL A 526 -2.39 3.61 38.38
N LEU A 527 -2.83 4.47 39.30
CA LEU A 527 -3.32 4.02 40.61
C LEU A 527 -4.60 3.18 40.48
N ARG A 528 -5.56 3.63 39.67
CA ARG A 528 -6.84 2.95 39.41
C ARG A 528 -6.74 1.72 38.51
N ASN A 529 -5.59 1.50 37.85
CA ASN A 529 -5.41 0.37 36.96
C ASN A 529 -5.24 -0.93 37.76
N ASN A 530 -6.20 -1.84 37.62
CA ASN A 530 -6.21 -3.14 38.29
C ASN A 530 -5.41 -4.23 37.53
N LYS A 531 -4.88 -3.89 36.36
CA LYS A 531 -4.07 -4.79 35.54
C LYS A 531 -2.59 -4.67 35.82
N ILE A 532 -2.13 -3.66 36.56
CA ILE A 532 -0.73 -3.52 36.97
C ILE A 532 -0.57 -3.75 38.46
N ASP A 533 0.49 -4.45 38.85
CA ASP A 533 0.77 -4.77 40.24
C ASP A 533 1.42 -3.59 40.99
N ILE A 534 1.64 -3.78 42.29
CA ILE A 534 2.19 -2.76 43.18
C ILE A 534 3.61 -2.38 42.80
N SER A 535 4.45 -3.35 42.44
CA SER A 535 5.83 -3.10 42.01
C SER A 535 5.84 -2.23 40.75
N GLN A 536 4.96 -2.54 39.79
CA GLN A 536 4.80 -1.80 38.54
C GLN A 536 4.27 -0.37 38.78
N LYS A 537 3.30 -0.20 39.68
CA LYS A 537 2.81 1.12 40.10
C LYS A 537 3.94 1.96 40.71
N LEU A 538 4.72 1.38 41.62
CA LEU A 538 5.87 2.06 42.24
C LEU A 538 6.93 2.45 41.21
N GLN A 539 7.20 1.61 40.21
CA GLN A 539 8.14 1.93 39.13
C GLN A 539 7.70 3.15 38.31
N LEU A 540 6.41 3.27 38.02
CA LEU A 540 5.87 4.43 37.28
C LEU A 540 5.83 5.70 38.13
N LEU A 541 5.79 5.62 39.46
CA LEU A 541 5.67 6.78 40.33
C LEU A 541 6.75 7.84 40.05
N ALA A 542 8.00 7.40 39.88
CA ALA A 542 9.13 8.27 39.58
C ALA A 542 9.06 8.92 38.17
N VAL A 543 8.37 8.28 37.23
CA VAL A 543 8.16 8.80 35.87
C VAL A 543 7.13 9.93 35.88
N PHE A 544 6.06 9.79 36.68
CA PHE A 544 4.99 10.77 36.74
C PHE A 544 5.30 11.94 37.66
N ILE A 545 5.81 11.66 38.85
CA ILE A 545 6.10 12.65 39.88
C ILE A 545 7.59 12.50 40.21
N PRO A 546 8.49 13.27 39.58
CA PRO A 546 9.91 13.19 39.89
C PRO A 546 10.20 13.80 41.27
N ASN A 547 11.20 13.28 41.98
CA ASN A 547 11.56 13.75 43.33
C ASN A 547 12.50 14.97 43.28
N ASN A 548 12.05 16.05 42.63
CA ASN A 548 12.87 17.23 42.38
C ASN A 548 12.58 18.38 43.36
N SER A 549 11.56 18.24 44.21
CA SER A 549 11.18 19.23 45.22
C SER A 549 10.63 18.56 46.48
N ASP A 550 10.71 19.26 47.62
CA ASP A 550 10.14 18.78 48.90
C ASP A 550 8.63 18.52 48.80
N LYS A 551 7.92 19.29 47.97
CA LYS A 551 6.50 19.10 47.70
C LYS A 551 6.22 17.81 46.96
N GLU A 552 7.00 17.50 45.91
CA GLU A 552 6.86 16.26 45.14
C GLU A 552 7.29 15.04 45.95
N LYS A 553 8.34 15.18 46.77
CA LYS A 553 8.77 14.14 47.72
C LYS A 553 7.65 13.76 48.68
N GLN A 554 6.99 14.75 49.25
CA GLN A 554 5.87 14.51 50.16
C GLN A 554 4.67 13.88 49.45
N GLU A 555 4.42 14.26 48.20
CA GLU A 555 3.37 13.66 47.39
C GLU A 555 3.66 12.21 47.00
N GLN A 556 4.91 11.88 46.66
CA GLN A 556 5.35 10.50 46.45
C GLN A 556 5.13 9.67 47.72
N ILE A 557 5.53 10.16 48.89
CA ILE A 557 5.33 9.46 50.18
C ILE A 557 3.83 9.19 50.41
N ASN A 558 2.96 10.17 50.13
CA ASN A 558 1.52 10.00 50.27
C ASN A 558 0.96 8.96 49.29
N LEU A 559 1.44 8.94 48.04
CA LEU A 559 1.02 7.96 47.04
C LEU A 559 1.52 6.55 47.33
N VAL A 560 2.76 6.40 47.79
CA VAL A 560 3.30 5.11 48.26
C VAL A 560 2.45 4.56 49.40
N LYS A 561 2.10 5.40 50.39
CA LYS A 561 1.19 5.00 51.47
C LYS A 561 -0.16 4.51 50.93
N LYS A 562 -0.76 5.22 49.96
CA LYS A 562 -2.04 4.82 49.35
C LYS A 562 -1.93 3.48 48.59
N ILE A 563 -0.89 3.31 47.79
CA ILE A 563 -0.65 2.06 47.04
C ILE A 563 -0.50 0.86 47.99
N ILE A 564 0.16 1.08 49.13
CA ILE A 564 0.36 0.03 50.15
C ILE A 564 -0.91 -0.17 51.00
N GLN A 565 -1.70 0.87 51.28
CA GLN A 565 -2.94 0.76 52.04
C GLN A 565 -4.04 0.02 51.28
N ASP A 566 -4.08 0.11 49.95
CA ASP A 566 -4.96 -0.70 49.09
C ASP A 566 -4.66 -2.23 49.18
N ILE A 567 -3.60 -2.66 49.89
CA ILE A 567 -3.28 -4.07 50.22
C ILE A 567 -4.09 -4.58 51.42
N SER A 568 -4.59 -3.67 52.27
CA SER A 568 -5.09 -3.99 53.62
C SER A 568 -6.61 -4.11 53.73
N CYS A 569 -7.31 -4.30 52.60
CA CYS A 569 -8.76 -4.55 52.55
C CYS A 569 -9.07 -5.88 51.85
#